data_AF-A0A1L9X796-F1
#
_entry.id   AF-A0A1L9X796-F1
#
_cell.length_a   1.000
_cell.length_b   1.000
_cell.length_c   1.000
_cell.angle_alpha   90.00
_cell.angle_beta   90.00
_cell.angle_gamma   90.00
#
_symmetry.space_group_name_H-M   'P 1'
#
loop_
_entity.id
_entity.type
_entity.pdbx_description
1 polymer ?
#
loop_
_entity_poly.entity_id
_entity_poly.type
_entity_poly.pdbx_seq_one_letter_code
_entity_poly.pdbx_strand_id
1 'polypeptide(L)'
;MSTSQLLYFHCPEVALSFRAKLLTAENPDVAAQLVAQLPLQSTLGHVVISGEAFWLPTRIVHLGRDRMVPRHPGAVYLNAVGGSLCLTYGNVTESAPVNKVADVEAADLPALVQLGRLVYEHTVASARHTLLTIHLALHPQTPSTHNLKLTTGNHHHPQEHKYNSSRSFDKPLPLTTPSSQLQTWHTALTTITTATTTIWLHMPPSIQRVKWGLIPSGAGTGAQYFSVLVHLKSFLLHLGCDVLYRLLKISLYPDLPLAVVQRMTREFLVVNFNTFDMLVDLGVDEMGATGEVYLRGVGTVACKEEYRVLTGALFSYVCRMHRWVHLVFPWNLGVAFPQRRVEEILEMAGAVGGFRAGCVGMGMVLEEAVDGVDIQGLEGGVGVGGRVGGKSNAMGVKGVVESVEEAPV
;
A
#
# COMPACT_ATOMS: atom_id res chain seq x y z
N MET A 1 27.44 -3.23 28.09
CA MET A 1 26.90 -3.58 26.77
C MET A 1 25.39 -3.74 26.92
N SER A 2 24.58 -3.01 26.16
CA SER A 2 23.11 -3.16 26.23
C SER A 2 22.75 -4.57 25.75
N THR A 3 21.97 -5.32 26.53
CA THR A 3 21.52 -6.66 26.13
C THR A 3 20.63 -6.54 24.89
N SER A 4 20.96 -7.31 23.86
CA SER A 4 20.18 -7.34 22.62
C SER A 4 18.73 -7.71 22.92
N GLN A 5 17.78 -6.87 22.52
CA GLN A 5 16.36 -7.18 22.63
C GLN A 5 15.96 -8.09 21.46
N LEU A 6 15.21 -9.15 21.76
CA LEU A 6 14.68 -10.08 20.77
C LEU A 6 13.17 -9.86 20.65
N LEU A 7 12.69 -9.82 19.42
CA LEU A 7 11.28 -9.94 19.06
C LEU A 7 10.93 -11.41 18.93
N TYR A 8 9.72 -11.78 19.31
CA TYR A 8 9.16 -13.12 19.13
C TYR A 8 7.91 -13.04 18.26
N PHE A 9 7.93 -13.75 17.13
CA PHE A 9 6.83 -13.87 16.19
C PHE A 9 6.21 -15.26 16.29
N HIS A 10 4.88 -15.35 16.36
CA HIS A 10 4.16 -16.61 16.43
C HIS A 10 2.90 -16.59 15.57
N CYS A 11 2.78 -17.57 14.68
CA CYS A 11 1.58 -17.81 13.86
C CYS A 11 0.86 -19.06 14.40
N PRO A 12 -0.21 -18.89 15.19
CA PRO A 12 -0.85 -19.99 15.91
C PRO A 12 -1.51 -21.03 14.99
N GLU A 13 -2.04 -20.62 13.84
CA GLU A 13 -2.78 -21.48 12.92
C GLU A 13 -1.92 -22.58 12.29
N VAL A 14 -0.60 -22.35 12.20
CA VAL A 14 0.37 -23.29 11.63
C VAL A 14 1.48 -23.68 12.62
N ALA A 15 1.34 -23.30 13.89
CA ALA A 15 2.29 -23.58 14.97
C ALA A 15 3.75 -23.20 14.63
N LEU A 16 3.96 -22.13 13.85
CA LEU A 16 5.28 -21.62 13.53
C LEU A 16 5.65 -20.43 14.41
N SER A 17 6.93 -20.33 14.77
CA SER A 17 7.48 -19.20 15.50
C SER A 17 8.94 -18.97 15.13
N PHE A 18 9.38 -17.71 15.24
CA PHE A 18 10.77 -17.32 15.03
C PHE A 18 11.10 -16.07 15.83
N ARG A 19 12.39 -15.81 16.05
CA ARG A 19 12.91 -14.64 16.75
C ARG A 19 13.63 -13.71 15.79
N ALA A 20 13.60 -12.42 16.11
CA ALA A 20 14.38 -11.42 15.41
C ALA A 20 15.08 -10.48 16.38
N LYS A 21 16.35 -10.19 16.15
CA LYS A 21 17.13 -9.19 16.86
C LYS A 21 16.66 -7.79 16.53
N LEU A 22 16.14 -7.07 17.52
CA LEU A 22 15.75 -5.68 17.39
C LEU A 22 16.99 -4.78 17.28
N LEU A 23 17.01 -3.92 16.27
CA LEU A 23 18.14 -3.06 15.92
C LEU A 23 18.01 -1.67 16.56
N THR A 24 17.86 -1.61 17.89
CA THR A 24 17.60 -0.36 18.63
C THR A 24 18.73 0.66 18.49
N ALA A 25 19.98 0.21 18.36
CA ALA A 25 21.13 1.09 18.15
C ALA A 25 21.18 1.61 16.71
N GLU A 26 20.82 0.78 15.74
CA GLU A 26 20.89 1.15 14.34
C GLU A 26 19.73 2.05 13.91
N ASN A 27 18.51 1.76 14.39
CA ASN A 27 17.30 2.44 13.97
C ASN A 27 16.38 2.73 15.17
N PRO A 28 16.79 3.65 16.06
CA PRO A 28 16.11 3.89 17.33
C PRO A 28 14.68 4.39 17.16
N ASP A 29 14.42 5.23 16.16
CA ASP A 29 13.10 5.86 15.95
C ASP A 29 12.05 4.79 15.60
N VAL A 30 12.35 3.90 14.65
CA VAL A 30 11.44 2.81 14.25
C VAL A 30 11.36 1.73 15.32
N ALA A 31 12.48 1.40 15.97
CA ALA A 31 12.51 0.41 17.05
C ALA A 31 11.63 0.85 18.23
N ALA A 32 11.71 2.12 18.65
CA ALA A 32 10.87 2.67 19.71
C ALA A 32 9.38 2.65 19.34
N GLN A 33 9.04 3.03 18.09
CA GLN A 33 7.66 2.97 17.59
C GLN A 33 7.12 1.55 17.54
N LEU A 34 7.94 0.57 17.14
CA LEU A 34 7.56 -0.83 17.16
C LEU A 34 7.32 -1.31 18.59
N VAL A 35 8.27 -1.08 19.50
CA VAL A 35 8.15 -1.47 20.91
C VAL A 35 6.91 -0.88 21.56
N ALA A 36 6.56 0.37 21.26
CA ALA A 36 5.36 1.03 21.77
C ALA A 36 4.04 0.37 21.34
N GLN A 37 4.05 -0.48 20.29
CA GLN A 37 2.87 -1.25 19.86
C GLN A 37 2.84 -2.67 20.42
N LEU A 38 3.89 -3.14 21.10
CA LEU A 38 3.95 -4.52 21.58
C LEU A 38 3.21 -4.69 22.92
N PRO A 39 2.55 -5.86 23.13
CA PRO A 39 2.34 -6.93 22.16
C PRO A 39 1.33 -6.52 21.08
N LEU A 40 1.57 -6.93 19.83
CA LEU A 40 0.63 -6.70 18.72
C LEU A 40 0.19 -8.01 18.08
N GLN A 41 -1.07 -8.03 17.66
CA GLN A 41 -1.64 -9.07 16.80
C GLN A 41 -2.02 -8.44 15.47
N SER A 42 -1.75 -9.15 14.38
CA SER A 42 -2.05 -8.68 13.03
C SER A 42 -2.36 -9.83 12.08
N THR A 43 -2.79 -9.49 10.87
CA THR A 43 -3.00 -10.45 9.77
C THR A 43 -1.79 -10.50 8.86
N LEU A 44 -1.54 -11.64 8.24
CA LEU A 44 -0.49 -11.80 7.24
C LEU A 44 -1.04 -11.64 5.82
N GLY A 45 -0.24 -11.05 4.95
CA GLY A 45 -0.45 -11.08 3.50
C GLY A 45 0.87 -11.10 2.75
N HIS A 46 0.90 -11.63 1.54
CA HIS A 46 2.11 -11.70 0.74
C HIS A 46 2.28 -10.45 -0.14
N VAL A 47 3.53 -10.06 -0.43
CA VAL A 47 3.79 -9.05 -1.48
C VAL A 47 3.53 -9.68 -2.86
N VAL A 48 3.10 -8.90 -3.86
CA VAL A 48 2.80 -9.45 -5.20
C VAL A 48 3.68 -8.88 -6.29
N ILE A 49 4.73 -8.17 -5.89
CA ILE A 49 5.66 -7.46 -6.79
C ILE A 49 7.11 -7.77 -6.38
N SER A 50 7.44 -7.52 -5.11
CA SER A 50 8.82 -7.47 -4.63
C SER A 50 9.54 -8.82 -4.49
N GLY A 51 8.87 -9.95 -4.77
CA GLY A 51 9.41 -11.29 -4.63
C GLY A 51 9.01 -12.00 -3.33
N GLU A 52 9.94 -12.73 -2.72
CA GLU A 52 9.75 -13.60 -1.57
C GLU A 52 9.76 -12.80 -0.25
N ALA A 53 8.66 -12.06 -0.02
CA ALA A 53 8.40 -11.34 1.20
C ALA A 53 6.91 -11.35 1.59
N PHE A 54 6.63 -11.23 2.87
CA PHE A 54 5.27 -11.03 3.38
C PHE A 54 5.21 -9.82 4.32
N TRP A 55 4.01 -9.35 4.61
CA TRP A 55 3.77 -8.18 5.44
C TRP A 55 2.74 -8.45 6.52
N LEU A 56 2.85 -7.68 7.61
CA LEU A 56 1.82 -7.54 8.64
C LEU A 56 1.50 -6.04 8.83
N PRO A 57 0.23 -5.64 8.85
CA PRO A 57 -0.12 -4.24 9.10
C PRO A 57 0.19 -3.83 10.53
N THR A 58 0.55 -2.56 10.70
CA THR A 58 0.82 -1.92 11.99
C THR A 58 0.08 -0.59 12.07
N ARG A 59 -0.03 -0.02 13.27
CA ARG A 59 -0.57 1.34 13.45
C ARG A 59 0.53 2.40 13.40
N ILE A 60 1.74 2.04 12.94
CA ILE A 60 2.90 2.93 12.96
C ILE A 60 2.73 3.95 11.82
N VAL A 61 2.65 5.23 12.20
CA VAL A 61 2.72 6.37 11.28
C VAL A 61 4.11 6.99 11.40
N HIS A 62 5.05 6.51 10.61
CA HIS A 62 6.44 6.93 10.71
C HIS A 62 6.69 8.21 9.91
N LEU A 63 7.06 9.28 10.61
CA LEU A 63 7.43 10.57 10.03
C LEU A 63 8.87 10.98 10.39
N GLY A 64 9.59 10.10 11.08
CA GLY A 64 10.95 10.33 11.58
C GLY A 64 12.03 10.13 10.51
N ARG A 65 13.24 9.84 10.97
CA ARG A 65 14.38 9.55 10.10
C ARG A 65 14.31 8.10 9.64
N ASP A 66 14.49 7.90 8.35
CA ASP A 66 14.62 6.57 7.76
C ASP A 66 16.09 6.11 7.80
N ARG A 67 16.31 4.84 8.14
CA ARG A 67 17.59 4.17 7.93
C ARG A 67 17.46 3.14 6.81
N MET A 68 17.69 3.61 5.60
CA MET A 68 17.51 2.83 4.37
C MET A 68 18.70 1.91 4.13
N VAL A 69 18.45 0.59 4.07
CA VAL A 69 19.47 -0.44 3.81
C VAL A 69 19.00 -1.41 2.72
N PRO A 70 19.90 -2.12 2.02
CA PRO A 70 19.51 -3.18 1.09
C PRO A 70 18.70 -4.29 1.76
N ARG A 71 17.75 -4.86 1.01
CA ARG A 71 16.96 -6.02 1.44
C ARG A 71 17.82 -7.29 1.43
N HIS A 72 17.57 -8.19 2.37
CA HIS A 72 18.15 -9.53 2.40
C HIS A 72 17.22 -10.50 3.13
N PRO A 73 17.34 -11.83 2.91
CA PRO A 73 16.63 -12.83 3.71
C PRO A 73 16.85 -12.62 5.21
N GLY A 74 15.77 -12.66 5.98
CA GLY A 74 15.74 -12.39 7.41
C GLY A 74 15.52 -10.92 7.79
N ALA A 75 15.57 -9.98 6.84
CA ALA A 75 15.34 -8.57 7.16
C ALA A 75 13.86 -8.34 7.55
N VAL A 76 13.67 -7.64 8.67
CA VAL A 76 12.38 -7.09 9.12
C VAL A 76 12.44 -5.58 9.01
N TYR A 77 11.55 -4.98 8.22
CA TYR A 77 11.60 -3.55 7.92
C TYR A 77 10.22 -2.90 7.94
N LEU A 78 10.19 -1.61 8.27
CA LEU A 78 8.97 -0.82 8.17
C LEU A 78 8.79 -0.31 6.74
N ASN A 79 7.71 -0.72 6.11
CA ASN A 79 7.15 -0.03 4.95
C ASN A 79 6.25 1.11 5.46
N ALA A 80 6.85 2.30 5.64
CA ALA A 80 6.18 3.44 6.25
C ALA A 80 4.97 3.93 5.43
N VAL A 81 5.09 4.00 4.09
CA VAL A 81 3.99 4.40 3.20
C VAL A 81 2.83 3.39 3.27
N GLY A 82 3.13 2.11 3.47
CA GLY A 82 2.13 1.05 3.55
C GLY A 82 1.62 0.72 4.95
N GLY A 83 2.08 1.43 5.98
CA GLY A 83 1.74 1.19 7.39
C GLY A 83 1.96 -0.26 7.82
N SER A 84 3.02 -0.93 7.36
CA SER A 84 3.22 -2.38 7.56
C SER A 84 4.67 -2.71 7.88
N LEU A 85 4.89 -3.73 8.72
CA LEU A 85 6.17 -4.42 8.75
C LEU A 85 6.20 -5.45 7.63
N CYS A 86 7.34 -5.54 6.97
CA CYS A 86 7.60 -6.54 5.94
C CYS A 86 8.76 -7.43 6.38
N LEU A 87 8.70 -8.70 5.98
CA LEU A 87 9.70 -9.71 6.26
C LEU A 87 10.12 -10.36 4.95
N THR A 88 11.41 -10.29 4.65
CA THR A 88 12.00 -10.95 3.48
C THR A 88 12.43 -12.36 3.87
N TYR A 89 11.91 -13.37 3.18
CA TYR A 89 12.25 -14.77 3.45
C TYR A 89 13.04 -15.43 2.32
N GLY A 90 13.18 -14.77 1.17
CA GLY A 90 13.95 -15.30 0.06
C GLY A 90 14.41 -14.22 -0.92
N ASN A 91 14.41 -14.55 -2.21
CA ASN A 91 14.83 -13.69 -3.29
C ASN A 91 13.84 -12.53 -3.53
N VAL A 92 14.37 -11.32 -3.68
CA VAL A 92 13.59 -10.11 -3.93
C VAL A 92 14.07 -9.45 -5.22
N THR A 93 13.12 -9.01 -6.03
CA THR A 93 13.39 -8.36 -7.32
C THR A 93 13.46 -6.84 -7.20
N GLU A 94 12.85 -6.29 -6.16
CA GLU A 94 12.78 -4.85 -5.96
C GLU A 94 14.08 -4.32 -5.31
N SER A 95 14.78 -3.44 -6.01
CA SER A 95 16.07 -2.88 -5.61
C SER A 95 15.99 -1.75 -4.57
N ALA A 96 14.78 -1.22 -4.31
CA ALA A 96 14.62 -0.11 -3.39
C ALA A 96 15.10 -0.48 -1.97
N PRO A 97 15.87 0.39 -1.31
CA PRO A 97 16.30 0.14 0.06
C PRO A 97 15.11 0.21 1.03
N VAL A 98 15.30 -0.29 2.25
CA VAL A 98 14.23 -0.42 3.25
C VAL A 98 14.62 0.09 4.62
N ASN A 99 13.64 0.58 5.38
CA ASN A 99 13.83 1.07 6.74
C ASN A 99 13.87 -0.10 7.74
N LYS A 100 15.01 -0.79 7.83
CA LYS A 100 15.18 -2.04 8.59
C LYS A 100 15.17 -1.80 10.10
N VAL A 101 14.42 -2.62 10.84
CA VAL A 101 14.23 -2.52 12.30
C VAL A 101 14.64 -3.78 13.06
N ALA A 102 14.64 -4.95 12.42
CA ALA A 102 15.11 -6.18 13.05
C ALA A 102 15.72 -7.15 12.02
N ASP A 103 16.49 -8.12 12.50
CA ASP A 103 17.04 -9.23 11.72
C ASP A 103 16.63 -10.57 12.35
N VAL A 104 16.00 -11.45 11.57
CA VAL A 104 15.64 -12.80 12.02
C VAL A 104 16.91 -13.58 12.37
N GLU A 105 16.86 -14.28 13.51
CA GLU A 105 17.97 -15.12 13.97
C GLU A 105 18.28 -16.22 12.94
N ALA A 106 19.56 -16.49 12.71
CA ALA A 106 19.98 -17.43 11.66
C ALA A 106 19.37 -18.83 11.84
N ALA A 107 19.23 -19.29 13.09
CA ALA A 107 18.61 -20.57 13.43
C ALA A 107 17.10 -20.63 13.10
N ASP A 108 16.43 -19.47 13.02
CA ASP A 108 14.99 -19.39 12.81
C ASP A 108 14.62 -19.03 11.35
N LEU A 109 15.62 -18.82 10.46
CA LEU A 109 15.41 -18.59 9.03
C LEU A 109 14.60 -19.70 8.34
N PRO A 110 14.80 -21.01 8.59
CA PRO A 110 13.97 -22.04 8.00
C PRO A 110 12.48 -21.90 8.33
N ALA A 111 12.15 -21.50 9.58
CA ALA A 111 10.78 -21.27 10.01
C ALA A 111 10.16 -20.04 9.31
N LEU A 112 10.95 -18.97 9.13
CA LEU A 112 10.54 -17.80 8.35
C LEU A 112 10.22 -18.16 6.89
N VAL A 113 11.07 -18.96 6.24
CA VAL A 113 10.87 -19.44 4.86
C VAL A 113 9.60 -20.28 4.76
N GLN A 114 9.42 -21.21 5.69
CA GLN A 114 8.22 -22.05 5.72
C GLN A 114 6.95 -21.21 5.88
N LEU A 115 6.94 -20.25 6.80
CA LEU A 115 5.80 -19.34 6.97
C LEU A 115 5.56 -18.48 5.72
N GLY A 116 6.61 -17.93 5.12
CA GLY A 116 6.50 -17.10 3.91
C GLY A 116 5.83 -17.84 2.75
N ARG A 117 6.20 -19.11 2.53
CA ARG A 117 5.57 -19.98 1.53
C ARG A 117 4.10 -20.25 1.82
N LEU A 118 3.77 -20.54 3.09
CA LEU A 118 2.37 -20.73 3.50
C LEU A 118 1.54 -19.46 3.28
N VAL A 119 2.08 -18.29 3.64
CA VAL A 119 1.40 -17.00 3.39
C VAL A 119 1.18 -16.79 1.89
N TYR A 120 2.16 -17.08 1.02
CA TYR A 120 1.99 -17.02 -0.43
C TYR A 120 0.88 -17.95 -0.92
N GLU A 121 0.91 -19.22 -0.51
CA GLU A 121 -0.06 -20.23 -0.90
C GLU A 121 -1.49 -19.81 -0.50
N HIS A 122 -1.66 -19.37 0.74
CA HIS A 122 -2.96 -19.00 1.29
C HIS A 122 -3.51 -17.65 0.82
N THR A 123 -2.67 -16.72 0.36
CA THR A 123 -3.11 -15.34 0.05
C THR A 123 -2.92 -14.90 -1.40
N VAL A 124 -2.16 -15.65 -2.21
CA VAL A 124 -1.85 -15.30 -3.59
C VAL A 124 -2.12 -16.46 -4.55
N ALA A 125 -1.58 -17.65 -4.28
CA ALA A 125 -1.65 -18.75 -5.23
C ALA A 125 -3.04 -19.40 -5.27
N SER A 126 -3.68 -19.56 -4.11
CA SER A 126 -5.02 -20.16 -4.00
C SER A 126 -6.11 -19.20 -4.48
N ALA A 127 -7.09 -19.70 -5.23
CA ALA A 127 -8.32 -18.96 -5.54
C ALA A 127 -9.20 -18.73 -4.27
N ARG A 128 -9.01 -19.56 -3.23
CA ARG A 128 -9.69 -19.43 -1.94
C ARG A 128 -8.69 -18.93 -0.91
N HIS A 129 -8.72 -17.63 -0.66
CA HIS A 129 -7.81 -17.03 0.29
C HIS A 129 -8.15 -17.41 1.73
N THR A 130 -7.13 -17.82 2.47
CA THR A 130 -7.21 -18.12 3.91
C THR A 130 -6.37 -17.09 4.66
N LEU A 131 -6.94 -16.52 5.72
CA LEU A 131 -6.26 -15.54 6.54
C LEU A 131 -5.42 -16.25 7.61
N LEU A 132 -4.13 -15.90 7.68
CA LEU A 132 -3.28 -16.25 8.80
C LEU A 132 -3.10 -15.03 9.71
N THR A 133 -2.98 -15.26 11.01
CA THR A 133 -2.64 -14.21 11.98
C THR A 133 -1.24 -14.40 12.53
N ILE A 134 -0.67 -13.31 13.05
CA ILE A 134 0.64 -13.32 13.68
C ILE A 134 0.59 -12.51 14.97
N HIS A 135 1.22 -13.05 16.00
CA HIS A 135 1.40 -12.45 17.30
C HIS A 135 2.86 -12.05 17.42
N LEU A 136 3.10 -10.80 17.78
CA LEU A 136 4.43 -10.23 17.94
C LEU A 136 4.57 -9.64 19.34
N ALA A 137 5.61 -10.05 20.05
CA ALA A 137 5.92 -9.58 21.39
C ALA A 137 7.44 -9.41 21.59
N LEU A 138 7.85 -8.75 22.68
CA LEU A 138 9.23 -8.84 23.15
C LEU A 138 9.46 -10.23 23.74
N HIS A 139 10.56 -10.87 23.33
CA HIS A 139 10.97 -12.15 23.89
C HIS A 139 11.47 -11.93 25.33
N PRO A 140 10.95 -12.66 26.32
CA PRO A 140 11.40 -12.51 27.70
C PRO A 140 12.88 -12.89 27.81
N GLN A 141 13.68 -12.04 28.47
CA GLN A 141 15.14 -12.22 28.61
C GLN A 141 15.55 -13.27 29.67
N THR A 142 14.65 -14.15 30.14
CA THR A 142 14.94 -15.12 31.20
C THR A 142 14.62 -16.57 30.82
N PRO A 143 15.52 -17.54 31.13
CA PRO A 143 15.20 -18.95 31.05
C PRO A 143 14.38 -19.34 32.28
N SER A 144 13.10 -18.99 32.29
CA SER A 144 12.20 -19.58 33.29
C SER A 144 11.61 -20.85 32.72
N THR A 145 11.82 -21.96 33.42
CA THR A 145 11.21 -23.29 33.29
C THR A 145 9.68 -23.27 33.48
N HIS A 146 9.01 -22.19 33.12
CA HIS A 146 7.58 -22.07 33.13
C HIS A 146 7.04 -22.25 31.73
N ASN A 147 6.47 -23.43 31.51
CA ASN A 147 5.53 -23.73 30.45
C ASN A 147 4.60 -22.53 30.25
N LEU A 148 4.80 -21.77 29.16
CA LEU A 148 3.78 -20.89 28.62
C LEU A 148 2.62 -21.79 28.19
N LYS A 149 1.72 -22.08 29.14
CA LYS A 149 0.35 -22.43 28.82
C LYS A 149 -0.24 -21.18 28.18
N LEU A 150 -0.06 -21.06 26.86
CA LEU A 150 -0.96 -20.30 26.01
C LEU A 150 -2.37 -20.77 26.38
N THR A 151 -3.09 -19.93 27.11
CA THR A 151 -4.51 -20.13 27.35
C THR A 151 -5.16 -20.15 25.98
N THR A 152 -5.52 -21.35 25.52
CA THR A 152 -6.48 -21.56 24.44
C THR A 152 -7.76 -20.86 24.86
N GLY A 153 -7.91 -19.60 24.45
CA GLY A 153 -9.14 -18.87 24.63
C GLY A 153 -10.24 -19.63 23.90
N ASN A 154 -11.28 -20.00 24.62
CA ASN A 154 -12.48 -20.63 24.08
C ASN A 154 -12.93 -19.87 22.83
N HIS A 155 -12.91 -20.56 21.69
CA HIS A 155 -13.60 -20.10 20.49
C HIS A 155 -15.09 -19.98 20.81
N HIS A 156 -15.53 -18.78 21.17
CA HIS A 156 -16.93 -18.42 21.11
C HIS A 156 -17.35 -18.45 19.65
N HIS A 157 -18.17 -19.45 19.35
CA HIS A 157 -18.93 -19.57 18.12
C HIS A 157 -19.71 -18.26 17.92
N PRO A 158 -19.56 -17.55 16.80
CA PRO A 158 -20.31 -16.33 16.57
C PRO A 158 -21.80 -16.70 16.50
N GLN A 159 -22.60 -16.13 17.39
CA GLN A 159 -24.05 -16.18 17.29
C GLN A 159 -24.46 -15.67 15.91
N GLU A 160 -25.16 -16.53 15.15
CA GLU A 160 -25.83 -16.17 13.91
C GLU A 160 -26.82 -15.02 14.19
N HIS A 161 -26.41 -13.81 13.85
CA HIS A 161 -27.35 -12.69 13.74
C HIS A 161 -28.26 -12.97 12.55
N LYS A 162 -29.51 -13.38 12.84
CA LYS A 162 -30.60 -13.43 11.87
C LYS A 162 -30.80 -12.05 11.25
N TYR A 163 -30.25 -11.87 10.05
CA TYR A 163 -30.41 -10.65 9.26
C TYR A 163 -31.78 -10.71 8.58
N ASN A 164 -32.75 -9.96 9.11
CA ASN A 164 -34.06 -9.78 8.44
C ASN A 164 -33.86 -8.92 7.19
N SER A 165 -33.60 -9.58 6.06
CA SER A 165 -33.47 -8.97 4.74
C SER A 165 -34.84 -8.81 4.09
N SER A 166 -35.52 -7.72 4.44
CA SER A 166 -36.61 -7.17 3.63
C SER A 166 -36.64 -5.65 3.79
N ARG A 167 -35.67 -4.95 3.18
CA ARG A 167 -35.76 -3.51 2.94
C ARG A 167 -35.92 -3.27 1.44
N SER A 168 -37.04 -2.64 1.09
CA SER A 168 -37.30 -2.09 -0.23
C SER A 168 -36.26 -1.00 -0.55
N PHE A 169 -35.72 -1.05 -1.76
CA PHE A 169 -34.66 -0.17 -2.27
C PHE A 169 -35.14 1.23 -2.70
N ASP A 170 -36.42 1.56 -2.50
CA ASP A 170 -37.02 2.80 -3.02
C ASP A 170 -37.25 3.90 -1.97
N LYS A 171 -36.71 3.76 -0.76
CA LYS A 171 -36.79 4.85 0.24
C LYS A 171 -35.50 5.66 0.26
N PRO A 172 -35.54 6.98 -0.01
CA PRO A 172 -34.42 7.85 0.29
C PRO A 172 -34.02 7.65 1.75
N LEU A 173 -32.72 7.51 2.00
CA LEU A 173 -32.15 7.41 3.34
C LEU A 173 -32.80 8.49 4.23
N PRO A 174 -33.33 8.15 5.42
CA PRO A 174 -33.83 9.16 6.31
C PRO A 174 -32.66 10.04 6.75
N LEU A 175 -32.61 11.25 6.20
CA LEU A 175 -31.71 12.37 6.54
C LEU A 175 -31.94 12.93 7.95
N THR A 176 -32.58 12.18 8.84
CA THR A 176 -32.75 12.56 10.24
C THR A 176 -31.59 11.99 11.05
N THR A 177 -30.45 12.67 10.99
CA THR A 177 -29.38 12.45 11.97
C THR A 177 -29.70 13.26 13.24
N PRO A 178 -29.74 12.62 14.42
CA PRO A 178 -30.03 13.28 15.68
C PRO A 178 -28.84 14.12 16.18
N SER A 179 -29.17 15.31 16.71
CA SER A 179 -28.37 16.22 17.54
C SER A 179 -27.16 16.92 16.90
N SER A 180 -27.24 18.25 16.93
CA SER A 180 -26.24 19.26 16.58
C SER A 180 -25.01 19.28 17.48
N GLN A 181 -24.47 18.11 17.86
CA GLN A 181 -23.20 18.09 18.59
C GLN A 181 -22.09 18.53 17.64
N LEU A 182 -21.43 19.63 18.00
CA LEU A 182 -20.30 20.18 17.26
C LEU A 182 -19.22 19.09 17.14
N GLN A 183 -19.00 18.59 15.93
CA GLN A 183 -17.96 17.59 15.70
C GLN A 183 -16.59 18.26 15.85
N THR A 184 -15.77 17.72 16.76
CA THR A 184 -14.39 18.16 16.98
C THR A 184 -13.41 17.18 16.35
N TRP A 185 -12.14 17.58 16.20
CA TRP A 185 -11.10 16.69 15.71
C TRP A 185 -10.88 15.47 16.62
N HIS A 186 -11.11 15.60 17.94
CA HIS A 186 -11.03 14.50 18.90
C HIS A 186 -12.14 13.46 18.70
N THR A 187 -13.38 13.90 18.46
CA THR A 187 -14.47 12.97 18.17
C THR A 187 -14.26 12.29 16.82
N ALA A 188 -13.73 13.02 15.81
CA ALA A 188 -13.32 12.43 14.54
C ALA A 188 -12.22 11.37 14.70
N LEU A 189 -11.17 11.67 15.47
CA LEU A 189 -10.08 10.74 15.79
C LEU A 189 -10.62 9.46 16.44
N THR A 190 -11.49 9.62 17.45
CA THR A 190 -12.10 8.50 18.17
C THR A 190 -12.93 7.61 17.25
N THR A 191 -13.76 8.21 16.40
CA THR A 191 -14.57 7.48 15.41
C THR A 191 -13.70 6.67 14.44
N ILE A 192 -12.68 7.29 13.85
CA ILE A 192 -11.81 6.64 12.85
C ILE A 192 -10.95 5.53 13.48
N THR A 193 -10.40 5.77 14.68
CA THR A 193 -9.59 4.75 15.39
C THR A 193 -10.44 3.58 15.87
N THR A 194 -11.68 3.83 16.27
CA THR A 194 -12.66 2.78 16.60
C THR A 194 -12.98 1.96 15.35
N ALA A 195 -13.30 2.60 14.22
CA ALA A 195 -13.55 1.90 12.96
C ALA A 195 -12.34 1.04 12.52
N THR A 196 -11.12 1.60 12.63
CA THR A 196 -9.87 0.87 12.35
C THR A 196 -9.70 -0.36 13.23
N THR A 197 -10.06 -0.26 14.52
CA THR A 197 -9.96 -1.35 15.49
C THR A 197 -10.95 -2.47 15.17
N THR A 198 -12.18 -2.12 14.81
CA THR A 198 -13.22 -3.08 14.40
C THR A 198 -12.75 -3.94 13.22
N ILE A 199 -12.07 -3.33 12.24
CA ILE A 199 -11.60 -4.03 11.04
C ILE A 199 -10.16 -4.54 11.16
N TRP A 200 -9.58 -4.52 12.37
CA TRP A 200 -8.16 -4.81 12.52
C TRP A 200 -7.84 -6.27 12.22
N LEU A 201 -8.62 -7.22 12.74
CA LEU A 201 -8.46 -8.66 12.50
C LEU A 201 -9.60 -9.27 11.68
N HIS A 202 -10.67 -8.52 11.47
CA HIS A 202 -11.86 -8.99 10.78
C HIS A 202 -12.12 -8.18 9.51
N MET A 203 -12.44 -8.89 8.43
CA MET A 203 -12.75 -8.27 7.15
C MET A 203 -14.02 -7.42 7.28
N PRO A 204 -14.01 -6.17 6.80
CA PRO A 204 -15.20 -5.34 6.79
C PRO A 204 -16.34 -5.99 5.97
N PRO A 205 -17.60 -5.89 6.40
CA PRO A 205 -18.74 -6.43 5.65
C PRO A 205 -18.84 -5.91 4.22
N SER A 206 -18.45 -4.65 3.97
CA SER A 206 -18.42 -4.04 2.64
C SER A 206 -17.47 -4.77 1.70
N ILE A 207 -16.23 -5.01 2.13
CA ILE A 207 -15.23 -5.77 1.37
C ILE A 207 -15.70 -7.21 1.14
N GLN A 208 -16.35 -7.82 2.13
CA GLN A 208 -16.94 -9.16 1.98
C GLN A 208 -18.03 -9.20 0.90
N ARG A 209 -18.88 -8.16 0.81
CA ARG A 209 -19.88 -8.03 -0.27
C ARG A 209 -19.22 -7.84 -1.63
N VAL A 210 -18.22 -6.96 -1.72
CA VAL A 210 -17.44 -6.75 -2.95
C VAL A 210 -16.79 -8.06 -3.42
N LYS A 211 -16.20 -8.84 -2.49
CA LYS A 211 -15.65 -10.18 -2.78
C LYS A 211 -16.69 -11.14 -3.37
N TRP A 212 -17.96 -11.01 -2.99
CA TRP A 212 -19.07 -11.80 -3.53
C TRP A 212 -19.68 -11.20 -4.82
N GLY A 213 -19.11 -10.12 -5.35
CA GLY A 213 -19.66 -9.42 -6.51
C GLY A 213 -20.94 -8.63 -6.23
N LEU A 214 -21.26 -8.38 -4.95
CA LEU A 214 -22.41 -7.60 -4.53
C LEU A 214 -22.03 -6.14 -4.41
N ILE A 215 -22.25 -5.37 -5.48
CA ILE A 215 -21.94 -3.94 -5.56
C ILE A 215 -23.24 -3.14 -5.58
N PRO A 216 -23.64 -2.46 -4.47
CA PRO A 216 -24.95 -1.82 -4.37
C PRO A 216 -25.24 -0.76 -5.46
N SER A 217 -24.21 -0.06 -5.93
CA SER A 217 -24.31 0.95 -7.00
C SER A 217 -24.55 0.36 -8.39
N GLY A 218 -24.37 -0.96 -8.57
CA GLY A 218 -24.34 -1.59 -9.88
C GLY A 218 -23.07 -1.30 -10.69
N ALA A 219 -22.03 -0.71 -10.09
CA ALA A 219 -20.77 -0.44 -10.79
C ALA A 219 -20.14 -1.72 -11.36
N GLY A 220 -19.63 -1.64 -12.59
CA GLY A 220 -19.04 -2.77 -13.30
C GLY A 220 -19.61 -2.99 -14.70
N THR A 221 -18.97 -2.40 -15.72
CA THR A 221 -19.37 -2.57 -17.12
C THR A 221 -19.36 -4.04 -17.53
N GLY A 222 -20.42 -4.50 -18.20
CA GLY A 222 -20.58 -5.90 -18.61
C GLY A 222 -21.06 -6.83 -17.49
N ALA A 223 -21.70 -6.30 -16.45
CA ALA A 223 -22.22 -7.05 -15.32
C ALA A 223 -21.15 -7.91 -14.60
N GLN A 224 -19.94 -7.37 -14.45
CA GLN A 224 -18.82 -7.99 -13.74
C GLN A 224 -18.22 -7.02 -12.71
N TYR A 225 -17.61 -7.56 -11.65
CA TYR A 225 -17.04 -6.77 -10.54
C TYR A 225 -15.49 -6.81 -10.49
N PHE A 226 -14.85 -7.49 -11.44
CA PHE A 226 -13.38 -7.52 -11.52
C PHE A 226 -12.80 -6.12 -11.75
N SER A 227 -13.37 -5.33 -12.66
CA SER A 227 -12.92 -3.95 -12.86
C SER A 227 -13.13 -3.10 -11.59
N VAL A 228 -14.19 -3.36 -10.82
CA VAL A 228 -14.43 -2.71 -9.51
C VAL A 228 -13.31 -3.05 -8.54
N LEU A 229 -12.90 -4.32 -8.42
CA LEU A 229 -11.77 -4.72 -7.58
C LEU A 229 -10.44 -4.06 -8.01
N VAL A 230 -10.19 -3.94 -9.31
CA VAL A 230 -9.00 -3.25 -9.85
C VAL A 230 -8.98 -1.79 -9.41
N HIS A 231 -10.09 -1.07 -9.60
CA HIS A 231 -10.19 0.33 -9.19
C HIS A 231 -10.11 0.47 -7.69
N LEU A 232 -10.86 -0.34 -6.93
CA LEU A 232 -10.89 -0.28 -5.48
C LEU A 232 -9.50 -0.50 -4.87
N LYS A 233 -8.74 -1.48 -5.39
CA LYS A 233 -7.35 -1.70 -4.99
C LYS A 233 -6.50 -0.45 -5.26
N SER A 234 -6.58 0.09 -6.48
CA SER A 234 -5.79 1.25 -6.90
C SER A 234 -6.10 2.50 -6.08
N PHE A 235 -7.38 2.84 -5.90
CA PHE A 235 -7.81 4.01 -5.15
C PHE A 235 -7.40 3.95 -3.68
N LEU A 236 -7.58 2.81 -3.01
CA LEU A 236 -7.17 2.68 -1.60
C LEU A 236 -5.65 2.70 -1.44
N LEU A 237 -4.91 2.06 -2.36
CA LEU A 237 -3.45 2.13 -2.38
C LEU A 237 -2.97 3.57 -2.53
N HIS A 238 -3.52 4.31 -3.50
CA HIS A 238 -3.12 5.67 -3.79
C HIS A 238 -3.54 6.64 -2.68
N LEU A 239 -4.79 6.56 -2.20
CA LEU A 239 -5.29 7.39 -1.12
C LEU A 239 -4.45 7.21 0.16
N GLY A 240 -4.20 5.97 0.57
CA GLY A 240 -3.44 5.68 1.78
C GLY A 240 -1.94 5.95 1.59
N CYS A 241 -1.30 5.18 0.72
CA CYS A 241 0.16 5.12 0.64
C CYS A 241 0.78 6.36 -0.03
N ASP A 242 0.03 7.06 -0.88
CA ASP A 242 0.54 8.20 -1.62
C ASP A 242 -0.03 9.51 -1.08
N VAL A 243 -1.34 9.75 -1.22
CA VAL A 243 -1.96 11.04 -0.90
C VAL A 243 -1.85 11.37 0.59
N LEU A 244 -2.42 10.52 1.47
CA LEU A 244 -2.45 10.80 2.90
C LEU A 244 -1.05 10.80 3.52
N TYR A 245 -0.20 9.85 3.12
CA TYR A 245 1.18 9.80 3.63
C TYR A 245 2.01 11.02 3.19
N ARG A 246 1.88 11.49 1.94
CA ARG A 246 2.57 12.71 1.50
C ARG A 246 2.06 13.94 2.23
N LEU A 247 0.75 14.07 2.44
CA LEU A 247 0.17 15.16 3.24
C LEU A 247 0.74 15.17 4.67
N LEU A 248 0.91 13.99 5.29
CA LEU A 248 1.58 13.86 6.58
C LEU A 248 3.04 14.34 6.54
N LYS A 249 3.82 13.96 5.51
CA LYS A 249 5.21 14.42 5.36
C LYS A 249 5.29 15.93 5.09
N ILE A 250 4.43 16.46 4.23
CA ILE A 250 4.35 17.90 3.91
C ILE A 250 4.04 18.73 5.15
N SER A 251 3.20 18.23 6.06
CA SER A 251 2.88 18.92 7.32
C SER A 251 4.08 19.12 8.25
N LEU A 252 5.20 18.43 8.02
CA LEU A 252 6.45 18.64 8.76
C LEU A 252 7.20 19.91 8.35
N TYR A 253 6.94 20.45 7.16
CA TYR A 253 7.67 21.62 6.67
C TYR A 253 7.30 22.84 7.51
N PRO A 254 8.29 23.49 8.17
CA PRO A 254 8.02 24.54 9.15
C PRO A 254 7.39 25.78 8.52
N ASP A 255 7.74 26.07 7.28
CA ASP A 255 7.31 27.20 6.46
C ASP A 255 5.89 27.06 5.89
N LEU A 256 5.30 25.87 5.91
CA LEU A 256 3.92 25.67 5.48
C LEU A 256 2.92 25.94 6.63
N PRO A 257 2.03 26.95 6.49
CA PRO A 257 0.98 27.22 7.47
C PRO A 257 -0.06 26.11 7.50
N LEU A 258 -0.65 25.87 8.68
CA LEU A 258 -1.71 24.87 8.85
C LEU A 258 -2.88 25.06 7.86
N ALA A 259 -3.31 26.31 7.65
CA ALA A 259 -4.41 26.62 6.73
C ALA A 259 -4.14 26.16 5.29
N VAL A 260 -2.89 26.25 4.84
CA VAL A 260 -2.47 25.77 3.51
C VAL A 260 -2.55 24.24 3.45
N VAL A 261 -2.03 23.55 4.48
CA VAL A 261 -2.11 22.08 4.57
C VAL A 261 -3.56 21.59 4.60
N GLN A 262 -4.45 22.26 5.35
CA GLN A 262 -5.88 21.98 5.38
C GLN A 262 -6.54 22.22 4.01
N ARG A 263 -6.18 23.30 3.31
CA ARG A 263 -6.70 23.58 1.96
C ARG A 263 -6.25 22.51 0.97
N MET A 264 -4.96 22.19 0.92
CA MET A 264 -4.41 21.11 0.08
C MET A 264 -5.12 19.79 0.34
N THR A 265 -5.35 19.45 1.62
CA THR A 265 -6.08 18.24 2.00
C THR A 265 -7.47 18.19 1.35
N ARG A 266 -8.21 19.30 1.33
CA ARG A 266 -9.52 19.35 0.67
C ARG A 266 -9.39 19.24 -0.85
N GLU A 267 -8.42 19.93 -1.45
CA GLU A 267 -8.19 19.88 -2.90
C GLU A 267 -7.93 18.46 -3.40
N PHE A 268 -7.06 17.72 -2.71
CA PHE A 268 -6.71 16.35 -3.10
C PHE A 268 -7.81 15.32 -2.83
N LEU A 269 -8.69 15.57 -1.86
CA LEU A 269 -9.66 14.56 -1.44
C LEU A 269 -11.07 14.76 -2.02
N VAL A 270 -11.51 16.01 -2.21
CA VAL A 270 -12.94 16.30 -2.49
C VAL A 270 -13.27 17.41 -3.49
N VAL A 271 -12.36 18.33 -3.84
CA VAL A 271 -12.78 19.52 -4.63
C VAL A 271 -13.11 19.18 -6.09
N ASN A 272 -12.19 18.53 -6.81
CA ASN A 272 -12.42 18.18 -8.24
C ASN A 272 -13.02 16.79 -8.41
N PHE A 273 -12.66 15.89 -7.51
CA PHE A 273 -13.09 14.51 -7.51
C PHE A 273 -13.20 14.04 -6.07
N ASN A 274 -14.39 13.65 -5.64
CA ASN A 274 -14.58 13.13 -4.29
C ASN A 274 -14.15 11.67 -4.23
N THR A 275 -12.95 11.46 -3.66
CA THR A 275 -12.37 10.12 -3.54
C THR A 275 -13.21 9.23 -2.63
N PHE A 276 -13.89 9.79 -1.63
CA PHE A 276 -14.74 9.03 -0.74
C PHE A 276 -16.04 8.58 -1.43
N ASP A 277 -16.66 9.45 -2.23
CA ASP A 277 -17.85 9.10 -3.01
C ASP A 277 -17.53 7.99 -4.02
N MET A 278 -16.38 8.08 -4.70
CA MET A 278 -15.92 7.01 -5.58
C MET A 278 -15.77 5.66 -4.85
N LEU A 279 -15.24 5.66 -3.62
CA LEU A 279 -15.12 4.42 -2.85
C LEU A 279 -16.48 3.86 -2.42
N VAL A 280 -17.45 4.72 -2.15
CA VAL A 280 -18.85 4.33 -1.92
C VAL A 280 -19.44 3.70 -3.18
N ASP A 281 -19.23 4.31 -4.35
CA ASP A 281 -19.67 3.78 -5.64
C ASP A 281 -19.03 2.43 -5.96
N LEU A 282 -17.81 2.17 -5.47
CA LEU A 282 -17.12 0.87 -5.59
C LEU A 282 -17.55 -0.16 -4.52
N GLY A 283 -18.52 0.16 -3.67
CA GLY A 283 -19.15 -0.76 -2.71
C GLY A 283 -18.64 -0.68 -1.28
N VAL A 284 -17.84 0.33 -0.94
CA VAL A 284 -17.30 0.55 0.42
C VAL A 284 -18.02 1.73 1.07
N ASP A 285 -19.26 1.50 1.48
CA ASP A 285 -20.21 2.51 1.95
C ASP A 285 -19.71 3.29 3.17
N GLU A 286 -18.98 2.64 4.07
CA GLU A 286 -18.43 3.28 5.27
C GLU A 286 -17.35 4.34 4.97
N MET A 287 -16.77 4.37 3.77
CA MET A 287 -15.80 5.39 3.37
C MET A 287 -16.43 6.78 3.25
N GLY A 288 -17.69 6.89 2.84
CA GLY A 288 -18.40 8.17 2.75
C GLY A 288 -18.52 8.83 4.12
N ALA A 289 -19.10 8.11 5.09
CA ALA A 289 -19.26 8.59 6.46
C ALA A 289 -17.90 8.88 7.13
N THR A 290 -16.90 8.00 6.91
CA THR A 290 -15.55 8.19 7.47
C THR A 290 -14.86 9.43 6.88
N GLY A 291 -15.01 9.65 5.56
CA GLY A 291 -14.48 10.83 4.87
C GLY A 291 -15.10 12.13 5.37
N GLU A 292 -16.43 12.17 5.53
CA GLU A 292 -17.14 13.33 6.09
C GLU A 292 -16.69 13.63 7.53
N VAL A 293 -16.60 12.60 8.37
CA VAL A 293 -16.10 12.70 9.75
C VAL A 293 -14.69 13.29 9.78
N TYR A 294 -13.80 12.81 8.92
CA TYR A 294 -12.45 13.31 8.80
C TYR A 294 -12.40 14.78 8.34
N LEU A 295 -13.12 15.14 7.27
CA LEU A 295 -13.09 16.48 6.69
C LEU A 295 -13.68 17.55 7.62
N ARG A 296 -14.68 17.19 8.44
CA ARG A 296 -15.16 18.05 9.52
C ARG A 296 -14.10 18.18 10.62
N GLY A 297 -13.54 17.06 11.09
CA GLY A 297 -12.48 17.07 12.10
C GLY A 297 -11.26 17.91 11.71
N VAL A 298 -10.75 17.74 10.50
CA VAL A 298 -9.62 18.53 9.96
C VAL A 298 -9.93 20.01 9.90
N GLY A 299 -11.19 20.43 9.74
CA GLY A 299 -11.58 21.84 9.81
C GLY A 299 -11.45 22.46 11.21
N THR A 300 -11.27 21.64 12.25
CA THR A 300 -11.27 22.08 13.66
C THR A 300 -9.94 21.90 14.38
N VAL A 301 -8.90 21.38 13.71
CA VAL A 301 -7.55 21.32 14.30
C VAL A 301 -6.94 22.72 14.40
N ALA A 302 -6.25 22.99 15.50
CA ALA A 302 -5.60 24.26 15.82
C ALA A 302 -4.10 24.27 15.49
N CYS A 303 -3.45 23.10 15.36
CA CYS A 303 -2.02 23.00 15.03
C CYS A 303 -1.69 21.82 14.10
N LYS A 304 -0.46 21.78 13.57
CA LYS A 304 -0.01 20.72 12.64
C LYS A 304 0.19 19.38 13.34
N GLU A 305 0.40 19.38 14.65
CA GLU A 305 0.46 18.19 15.50
C GLU A 305 -0.89 17.47 15.52
N GLU A 306 -1.97 18.19 15.81
CA GLU A 306 -3.34 17.66 15.79
C GLU A 306 -3.74 17.19 14.38
N TYR A 307 -3.37 17.95 13.35
CA TYR A 307 -3.53 17.53 11.95
C TYR A 307 -2.85 16.18 11.70
N ARG A 308 -1.58 16.02 12.08
CA ARG A 308 -0.83 14.77 11.89
C ARG A 308 -1.46 13.58 12.62
N VAL A 309 -1.95 13.81 13.84
CA VAL A 309 -2.64 12.77 14.62
C VAL A 309 -3.92 12.31 13.93
N LEU A 310 -4.79 13.25 13.53
CA LEU A 310 -6.05 12.92 12.87
C LEU A 310 -5.85 12.29 11.48
N THR A 311 -4.97 12.88 10.66
CA THR A 311 -4.64 12.37 9.33
C THR A 311 -3.92 11.02 9.40
N GLY A 312 -3.09 10.80 10.42
CA GLY A 312 -2.45 9.51 10.70
C GLY A 312 -3.46 8.40 11.05
N ALA A 313 -4.54 8.75 11.74
CA ALA A 313 -5.63 7.82 11.99
C ALA A 313 -6.38 7.43 10.70
N LEU A 314 -6.70 8.40 9.84
CA LEU A 314 -7.31 8.11 8.54
C LEU A 314 -6.36 7.29 7.65
N PHE A 315 -5.08 7.63 7.61
CA PHE A 315 -4.04 6.87 6.90
C PHE A 315 -4.04 5.41 7.34
N SER A 316 -4.05 5.15 8.65
CA SER A 316 -4.06 3.80 9.21
C SER A 316 -5.32 3.03 8.81
N TYR A 317 -6.48 3.70 8.87
CA TYR A 317 -7.76 3.13 8.43
C TYR A 317 -7.74 2.74 6.95
N VAL A 318 -7.37 3.68 6.06
CA VAL A 318 -7.32 3.46 4.61
C VAL A 318 -6.30 2.39 4.25
N CYS A 319 -5.11 2.41 4.86
CA CYS A 319 -4.12 1.36 4.65
C CYS A 319 -4.68 0.00 5.08
N ARG A 320 -5.42 -0.08 6.19
CA ARG A 320 -6.04 -1.33 6.60
C ARG A 320 -7.10 -1.82 5.61
N MET A 321 -7.96 -0.92 5.11
CA MET A 321 -8.93 -1.23 4.05
C MET A 321 -8.24 -1.74 2.78
N HIS A 322 -7.16 -1.06 2.35
CA HIS A 322 -6.33 -1.51 1.23
C HIS A 322 -5.83 -2.95 1.44
N ARG A 323 -5.38 -3.31 2.65
CA ARG A 323 -4.90 -4.68 2.93
C ARG A 323 -6.01 -5.73 2.84
N TRP A 324 -7.23 -5.41 3.23
CA TRP A 324 -8.37 -6.31 3.02
C TRP A 324 -8.70 -6.49 1.55
N VAL A 325 -8.68 -5.41 0.78
CA VAL A 325 -8.89 -5.48 -0.69
C VAL A 325 -7.77 -6.27 -1.36
N HIS A 326 -6.51 -6.04 -0.95
CA HIS A 326 -5.37 -6.80 -1.43
C HIS A 326 -5.52 -8.30 -1.13
N LEU A 327 -6.04 -8.65 0.04
CA LEU A 327 -6.28 -10.05 0.41
C LEU A 327 -7.38 -10.69 -0.45
N VAL A 328 -8.44 -9.98 -0.84
CA VAL A 328 -9.53 -10.57 -1.65
C VAL A 328 -9.29 -10.46 -3.15
N PHE A 329 -8.29 -9.67 -3.57
CA PHE A 329 -7.95 -9.51 -4.97
C PHE A 329 -7.48 -10.84 -5.58
N PRO A 330 -7.98 -11.24 -6.77
CA PRO A 330 -7.73 -12.56 -7.35
C PRO A 330 -6.33 -12.67 -7.99
N TRP A 331 -5.29 -12.68 -7.17
CA TRP A 331 -3.90 -12.75 -7.63
C TRP A 331 -3.57 -14.03 -8.40
N ASN A 332 -4.29 -15.11 -8.12
CA ASN A 332 -4.15 -16.39 -8.79
C ASN A 332 -4.39 -16.30 -10.31
N LEU A 333 -5.05 -15.25 -10.81
CA LEU A 333 -5.16 -14.96 -12.24
C LEU A 333 -3.78 -14.70 -12.89
N GLY A 334 -2.77 -14.33 -12.12
CA GLY A 334 -1.41 -14.11 -12.59
C GLY A 334 -0.77 -15.33 -13.26
N VAL A 335 -1.27 -16.55 -13.00
CA VAL A 335 -0.84 -17.78 -13.69
C VAL A 335 -1.06 -17.69 -15.21
N ALA A 336 -2.07 -16.93 -15.66
CA ALA A 336 -2.31 -16.69 -17.09
C ALA A 336 -1.34 -15.69 -17.72
N PHE A 337 -0.51 -15.01 -16.92
CA PHE A 337 0.39 -13.94 -17.35
C PHE A 337 1.84 -14.20 -16.87
N PRO A 338 2.47 -15.32 -17.26
CA PRO A 338 3.84 -15.61 -16.87
C PRO A 338 4.82 -14.61 -17.50
N GLN A 339 5.85 -14.24 -16.74
CA GLN A 339 7.02 -13.58 -17.34
C GLN A 339 7.67 -14.55 -18.33
N ARG A 340 8.07 -14.03 -19.50
CA ARG A 340 8.76 -14.80 -20.54
C ARG A 340 10.22 -14.39 -20.60
N ARG A 341 11.09 -15.38 -20.79
CA ARG A 341 12.51 -15.11 -21.06
C ARG A 341 12.69 -14.70 -22.52
N VAL A 342 13.77 -13.96 -22.82
CA VAL A 342 14.05 -13.49 -24.19
C VAL A 342 14.16 -14.68 -25.15
N GLU A 343 14.77 -15.78 -24.71
CA GLU A 343 14.94 -17.01 -25.50
C GLU A 343 13.59 -17.62 -25.87
N GLU A 344 12.63 -17.67 -24.94
CA GLU A 344 11.28 -18.18 -25.18
C GLU A 344 10.54 -17.33 -26.21
N ILE A 345 10.73 -16.01 -26.18
CA ILE A 345 10.13 -15.10 -27.16
C ILE A 345 10.76 -15.34 -28.54
N LEU A 346 12.08 -15.52 -28.62
CA LEU A 346 12.77 -15.81 -29.87
C LEU A 346 12.35 -17.15 -30.48
N GLU A 347 12.17 -18.18 -29.65
CA GLU A 347 11.63 -19.48 -30.08
C GLU A 347 10.20 -19.37 -30.63
N MET A 348 9.33 -18.62 -29.95
CA MET A 348 7.96 -18.36 -30.43
C MET A 348 7.96 -17.60 -31.76
N ALA A 349 8.85 -16.62 -31.91
CA ALA A 349 8.99 -15.88 -33.16
C ALA A 349 9.52 -16.75 -34.31
N GLY A 350 10.49 -17.63 -34.03
CA GLY A 350 11.02 -18.59 -35.00
C GLY A 350 10.01 -19.66 -35.42
N ALA A 351 9.12 -20.08 -34.53
CA ALA A 351 8.04 -21.03 -34.84
C ALA A 351 6.96 -20.43 -35.75
N VAL A 352 6.70 -19.12 -35.63
CA VAL A 352 5.76 -18.38 -36.52
C VAL A 352 6.44 -18.02 -37.84
N GLY A 353 7.72 -17.67 -37.77
CA GLY A 353 8.57 -17.41 -38.91
C GLY A 353 9.09 -18.70 -39.53
N GLY A 354 8.21 -19.51 -40.12
CA GLY A 354 8.56 -20.54 -41.09
C GLY A 354 9.29 -19.98 -42.31
N PHE A 355 10.41 -19.29 -42.10
CA PHE A 355 11.49 -19.15 -43.04
C PHE A 355 12.06 -20.56 -43.20
N ARG A 356 11.42 -21.30 -44.11
CA ARG A 356 12.07 -22.42 -44.78
C ARG A 356 13.37 -21.86 -45.35
N ALA A 357 14.48 -22.13 -44.67
CA ALA A 357 15.82 -22.13 -45.24
C ALA A 357 15.93 -23.30 -46.24
N GLY A 358 15.02 -23.31 -47.23
CA GLY A 358 14.78 -24.40 -48.16
C GLY A 358 14.45 -23.83 -49.53
N CYS A 359 15.34 -22.95 -50.03
CA CYS A 359 15.51 -22.62 -51.45
C CYS A 359 16.77 -21.75 -51.65
N VAL A 360 17.94 -22.19 -51.17
CA VAL A 360 19.22 -21.78 -51.76
C VAL A 360 20.12 -23.01 -51.80
N GLY A 361 19.87 -23.86 -52.80
CA GLY A 361 20.92 -24.72 -53.31
C GLY A 361 21.72 -23.92 -54.33
N MET A 362 22.91 -23.48 -53.97
CA MET A 362 24.17 -23.74 -54.68
C MET A 362 25.28 -22.94 -53.97
N GLY A 363 26.40 -23.60 -53.71
CA GLY A 363 27.44 -23.16 -52.80
C GLY A 363 28.01 -21.76 -53.07
N MET A 364 28.21 -21.02 -51.99
CA MET A 364 29.37 -20.17 -51.84
C MET A 364 29.92 -20.35 -50.43
N VAL A 365 31.20 -20.72 -50.41
CA VAL A 365 32.08 -20.67 -49.25
C VAL A 365 32.08 -19.24 -48.74
N LEU A 366 31.74 -19.05 -47.47
CA LEU A 366 32.00 -17.82 -46.72
C LEU A 366 32.81 -18.21 -45.49
N GLU A 367 34.10 -18.46 -45.74
CA GLU A 367 35.14 -17.99 -44.82
C GLU A 367 35.32 -16.48 -45.05
N GLU A 368 35.59 -15.76 -43.97
CA GLU A 368 35.95 -14.33 -43.90
C GLU A 368 34.82 -13.30 -44.06
N ALA A 369 34.34 -12.77 -42.93
CA ALA A 369 34.22 -11.33 -42.65
C ALA A 369 33.51 -11.12 -41.30
N VAL A 370 34.27 -11.19 -40.21
CA VAL A 370 33.91 -10.54 -38.94
C VAL A 370 34.97 -9.49 -38.69
N ASP A 371 34.77 -8.31 -39.27
CA ASP A 371 35.33 -7.06 -38.77
C ASP A 371 34.48 -5.91 -39.31
N GLY A 372 33.96 -5.08 -38.39
CA GLY A 372 33.39 -3.77 -38.70
C GLY A 372 31.87 -3.72 -38.88
N VAL A 373 31.12 -3.77 -37.77
CA VAL A 373 29.86 -3.01 -37.68
C VAL A 373 30.01 -2.02 -36.53
N ASP A 374 30.32 -0.79 -36.92
CA ASP A 374 30.39 0.39 -36.08
C ASP A 374 28.97 0.90 -35.82
N ILE A 375 28.51 0.81 -34.57
CA ILE A 375 27.27 1.44 -34.11
C ILE A 375 27.63 2.82 -33.57
N GLN A 376 27.89 3.76 -34.48
CA GLN A 376 27.88 5.18 -34.19
C GLN A 376 27.04 5.91 -35.23
N GLY A 377 25.81 6.27 -34.84
CA GLY A 377 24.92 6.99 -35.73
C GLY A 377 23.57 7.29 -35.12
N LEU A 378 23.52 7.84 -33.91
CA LEU A 378 22.32 8.50 -33.34
C LEU A 378 22.73 9.48 -32.22
N GLU A 379 23.64 10.42 -32.51
CA GLU A 379 23.80 11.63 -31.70
C GLU A 379 23.90 12.86 -32.62
N GLY A 380 22.76 13.50 -32.87
CA GLY A 380 22.70 14.80 -33.54
C GLY A 380 22.88 15.92 -32.52
N GLY A 381 24.12 16.35 -32.33
CA GLY A 381 24.49 17.53 -31.54
C GLY A 381 24.11 18.84 -32.25
N VAL A 382 23.33 19.67 -31.56
CA VAL A 382 23.02 21.05 -31.95
C VAL A 382 24.26 21.92 -31.73
N GLY A 383 24.82 22.43 -32.83
CA GLY A 383 25.90 23.39 -32.84
C GLY A 383 25.44 24.80 -32.47
N VAL A 384 26.14 25.40 -31.51
CA VAL A 384 26.06 26.82 -31.16
C VAL A 384 26.84 27.65 -32.17
N GLY A 385 26.20 28.64 -32.79
CA GLY A 385 26.90 29.64 -33.61
C GLY A 385 26.01 30.74 -34.19
N GLY A 386 26.06 31.93 -33.59
CA GLY A 386 26.10 33.22 -34.31
C GLY A 386 24.81 33.82 -34.88
N ARG A 387 24.40 34.95 -34.27
CA ARG A 387 23.43 35.98 -34.73
C ARG A 387 23.44 36.25 -36.25
N VAL A 388 22.27 36.54 -36.83
CA VAL A 388 21.85 37.87 -37.36
C VAL A 388 20.39 37.82 -37.85
N GLY A 389 19.55 38.72 -37.31
CA GLY A 389 18.56 39.52 -38.05
C GLY A 389 17.29 38.88 -38.62
N GLY A 390 16.13 39.42 -38.23
CA GLY A 390 15.08 39.71 -39.22
C GLY A 390 13.66 39.29 -38.89
N LYS A 391 12.89 40.29 -38.42
CA LYS A 391 11.47 40.56 -38.72
C LYS A 391 10.39 39.56 -38.28
N SER A 392 9.66 40.04 -37.29
CA SER A 392 8.30 39.71 -36.90
C SER A 392 7.30 39.58 -38.06
N ASN A 393 6.32 38.69 -37.89
CA ASN A 393 4.96 38.97 -38.31
C ASN A 393 3.96 38.44 -37.26
N ALA A 394 3.07 39.34 -36.87
CA ALA A 394 2.01 39.15 -35.90
C ALA A 394 0.78 38.51 -36.54
N MET A 395 0.03 37.72 -35.77
CA MET A 395 -1.43 37.72 -35.84
C MET A 395 -1.99 37.64 -34.43
N GLY A 396 -2.85 38.62 -34.12
CA GLY A 396 -3.21 38.99 -32.77
C GLY A 396 -4.48 38.32 -32.24
N VAL A 397 -4.67 38.52 -30.94
CA VAL A 397 -5.99 38.48 -30.29
C VAL A 397 -6.04 39.67 -29.32
N LYS A 398 -7.18 40.36 -29.37
CA LYS A 398 -7.52 41.63 -28.72
C LYS A 398 -7.35 41.61 -27.21
N GLY A 399 -6.89 42.73 -26.67
CA GLY A 399 -6.82 43.01 -25.24
C GLY A 399 -8.15 43.42 -24.61
N VAL A 400 -8.18 43.30 -23.29
CA VAL A 400 -8.85 44.21 -22.38
C VAL A 400 -7.80 44.63 -21.36
N VAL A 401 -7.58 45.94 -21.28
CA VAL A 401 -6.67 46.62 -20.37
C VAL A 401 -7.51 47.09 -19.19
N GLU A 402 -7.15 46.69 -17.97
CA GLU A 402 -7.42 47.49 -16.79
C GLU A 402 -6.09 47.75 -16.10
N SER A 403 -5.80 49.03 -15.96
CA SER A 403 -4.59 49.63 -15.42
C SER A 403 -4.88 50.15 -14.02
N VAL A 404 -4.06 49.80 -13.02
CA VAL A 404 -3.80 50.69 -11.87
C VAL A 404 -2.37 50.45 -11.35
N GLU A 405 -1.55 51.48 -11.60
CA GLU A 405 -0.49 52.06 -10.77
C GLU A 405 0.20 51.20 -9.69
N GLU A 406 1.47 50.88 -9.95
CA GLU A 406 2.52 50.85 -8.92
C GLU A 406 3.25 52.21 -8.89
N ALA A 407 3.45 52.75 -7.69
CA ALA A 407 4.58 53.60 -7.31
C ALA A 407 4.59 53.75 -5.76
N PRO A 408 5.67 54.25 -5.12
CA PRO A 408 7.01 53.66 -5.11
C PRO A 408 7.67 53.69 -3.69
N VAL A 409 8.84 53.04 -3.59
CA VAL A 409 9.89 53.11 -2.54
C VAL A 409 9.62 52.38 -1.22
#